data_AF-A0A0G0H0W3-F1
#
_entry.id   AF-A0A0G0H0W3-F1
#
_cell.length_a   1.000
_cell.length_b   1.000
_cell.length_c   1.000
_cell.angle_alpha   90.00
_cell.angle_beta   90.00
_cell.angle_gamma   90.00
#
_symmetry.space_group_name_H-M   'P 1'
#
loop_
_entity.id
_entity.type
_entity.pdbx_description
1 polymer ?
#
loop_
_entity_poly.entity_id
_entity_poly.type
_entity_poly.pdbx_seq_one_letter_code
_entity_poly.pdbx_strand_id
1 'polypeptide(L)'
;MGNTHFKKFVISGLITSLCAPAISYALSVIFEVHLTLPFLLIIYFLPLTIYFFDFSYKQYRLSFLAFLPAFFSVGLILKYSENKFLLIYLIALVSSLCYPIFLKDITKKIPLFKNFVVATMWAILVIIFSTYFELSFSYLYWIFFLLVFIRTFVDISYSDLKDINEDKSRGVKTLAVTVGIDKTIIILQLLNLLSGLIIIILSLSGILPLISISLLVPIIFSTLSIYYFSRRSNFSTLVVDLEYLFWFLSPLIVRILWNQ
;
A
#
# COMPACT_ATOMS: atom_id res chain seq x y z
N MET A 1 -17.25 9.55 -24.82
CA MET A 1 -15.97 9.36 -24.08
C MET A 1 -16.12 8.76 -22.66
N GLY A 2 -17.32 8.39 -22.16
CA GLY A 2 -17.53 8.02 -20.75
C GLY A 2 -17.25 6.57 -20.31
N ASN A 3 -17.27 5.57 -21.21
CA ASN A 3 -17.28 4.16 -20.80
C ASN A 3 -15.87 3.53 -20.67
N THR A 4 -14.89 3.98 -21.47
CA THR A 4 -13.53 3.43 -21.46
C THR A 4 -12.68 3.92 -20.28
N HIS A 5 -12.81 5.19 -19.89
CA HIS A 5 -12.13 5.72 -18.70
C HIS A 5 -12.64 5.09 -17.40
N PHE A 6 -13.96 4.91 -17.29
CA PHE A 6 -14.59 4.23 -16.15
C PHE A 6 -14.04 2.80 -15.99
N LYS A 7 -14.04 2.01 -17.08
CA LYS A 7 -13.52 0.63 -17.05
C LYS A 7 -12.06 0.57 -16.62
N LYS A 8 -11.20 1.43 -17.16
CA LYS A 8 -9.77 1.48 -16.78
C LYS A 8 -9.59 1.82 -15.30
N PHE A 9 -10.36 2.78 -14.79
CA PHE A 9 -10.30 3.15 -13.39
C PHE A 9 -10.74 2.00 -12.47
N VAL A 10 -11.89 1.39 -12.75
CA VAL A 10 -12.42 0.27 -11.94
C VAL A 10 -11.44 -0.89 -11.93
N ILE A 11 -10.88 -1.26 -13.08
CA ILE A 11 -9.89 -2.34 -13.18
C ILE A 11 -8.64 -1.99 -12.36
N SER A 12 -8.11 -0.77 -12.48
CA SER A 12 -6.94 -0.34 -11.69
C SER A 12 -7.24 -0.38 -10.19
N GLY A 13 -8.39 0.11 -9.74
CA GLY A 13 -8.78 0.05 -8.33
C GLY A 13 -8.91 -1.38 -7.81
N LEU A 14 -9.48 -2.29 -8.61
CA LEU A 14 -9.59 -3.72 -8.26
C LEU A 14 -8.22 -4.37 -8.14
N ILE A 15 -7.31 -4.11 -9.08
CA ILE A 15 -5.95 -4.67 -9.09
C ILE A 15 -5.14 -4.11 -7.93
N THR A 16 -5.09 -2.80 -7.75
CA THR A 16 -4.31 -2.18 -6.67
C THR A 16 -4.86 -2.57 -5.29
N SER A 17 -6.16 -2.86 -5.16
CA SER A 17 -6.72 -3.38 -3.90
C SER A 17 -6.20 -4.77 -3.52
N LEU A 18 -5.68 -5.57 -4.46
CA LEU A 18 -5.03 -6.86 -4.17
C LEU A 18 -3.69 -6.69 -3.42
N CYS A 19 -3.11 -5.49 -3.42
CA CYS A 19 -1.88 -5.22 -2.66
C CYS A 19 -2.07 -5.44 -1.16
N ALA A 20 -3.27 -5.13 -0.60
CA ALA A 20 -3.54 -5.30 0.82
C ALA A 20 -3.53 -6.79 1.25
N PRO A 21 -4.24 -7.70 0.55
CA PRO A 21 -4.05 -9.14 0.70
C PRO A 21 -2.61 -9.63 0.56
N ALA A 22 -1.85 -9.11 -0.41
CA ALA A 22 -0.45 -9.52 -0.61
C ALA A 22 0.45 -9.13 0.57
N ILE A 23 0.34 -7.90 1.08
CA ILE A 23 1.04 -7.45 2.29
C ILE A 23 0.65 -8.33 3.48
N SER A 24 -0.65 -8.57 3.67
CA SER A 24 -1.15 -9.39 4.78
C SER A 24 -0.68 -10.84 4.70
N TYR A 25 -0.54 -11.38 3.50
CA TYR A 25 0.05 -12.70 3.29
C TYR A 25 1.52 -12.73 3.71
N ALA A 26 2.32 -11.76 3.29
CA ALA A 26 3.71 -11.64 3.74
C ALA A 26 3.80 -11.59 5.27
N LEU A 27 2.99 -10.76 5.91
CA LEU A 27 2.91 -10.68 7.38
C LEU A 27 2.53 -12.03 8.00
N SER A 28 1.54 -12.74 7.43
CA SER A 28 1.11 -14.03 7.95
C SER A 28 2.19 -15.11 7.91
N VAL A 29 3.04 -15.10 6.88
CA VAL A 29 4.17 -16.02 6.77
C VAL A 29 5.22 -15.68 7.83
N ILE A 30 5.50 -14.39 8.05
CA ILE A 30 6.52 -13.92 8.98
C ILE A 30 6.09 -14.09 10.44
N PHE A 31 4.84 -13.82 10.76
CA PHE A 31 4.27 -13.96 12.11
C PHE A 31 3.68 -15.35 12.36
N GLU A 32 3.83 -16.28 11.41
CA GLU A 32 3.32 -17.66 11.51
C GLU A 32 1.81 -17.75 11.80
N VAL A 33 1.04 -16.84 11.22
CA VAL A 33 -0.41 -16.75 11.40
C VAL A 33 -1.14 -17.42 10.24
N HIS A 34 -2.22 -18.14 10.53
CA HIS A 34 -3.11 -18.68 9.50
C HIS A 34 -4.09 -17.62 9.00
N LEU A 35 -3.96 -17.21 7.74
CA LEU A 35 -4.92 -16.30 7.11
C LEU A 35 -6.28 -16.96 6.94
N THR A 36 -7.32 -16.19 7.22
CA THR A 36 -8.71 -16.58 6.99
C THR A 36 -9.28 -15.85 5.77
N LEU A 37 -10.16 -16.50 5.03
CA LEU A 37 -10.83 -15.88 3.89
C LEU A 37 -11.62 -14.61 4.28
N PRO A 38 -12.36 -14.56 5.40
CA PRO A 38 -13.03 -13.33 5.83
C PRO A 38 -12.07 -12.15 5.99
N PHE A 39 -10.90 -12.37 6.62
CA PHE A 39 -9.90 -11.32 6.77
C PHE A 39 -9.40 -10.80 5.41
N LEU A 40 -9.05 -11.70 4.48
CA LEU A 40 -8.59 -11.34 3.14
C LEU A 40 -9.62 -10.50 2.38
N LEU A 41 -10.91 -10.83 2.50
CA LEU A 41 -11.99 -10.05 1.90
C LEU A 41 -12.15 -8.68 2.56
N ILE A 42 -12.06 -8.60 3.89
CA ILE A 42 -12.16 -7.33 4.64
C ILE A 42 -11.06 -6.36 4.21
N ILE A 43 -9.80 -6.81 4.20
CA ILE A 43 -8.66 -5.96 3.84
C ILE A 43 -8.62 -5.63 2.35
N TYR A 44 -9.20 -6.46 1.49
CA TYR A 44 -9.37 -6.17 0.06
C TYR A 44 -10.41 -5.08 -0.17
N PHE A 45 -11.55 -5.14 0.55
CA PHE A 45 -12.63 -4.18 0.40
C PHE A 45 -12.34 -2.79 0.97
N LEU A 46 -11.39 -2.68 1.91
CA LEU A 46 -10.98 -1.38 2.47
C LEU A 46 -10.40 -0.42 1.39
N PRO A 47 -9.27 -0.72 0.71
CA PRO A 47 -8.76 0.12 -0.37
C PRO A 47 -9.76 0.22 -1.52
N LEU A 48 -10.52 -0.84 -1.82
CA LEU A 48 -11.50 -0.81 -2.90
C LEU A 48 -12.59 0.26 -2.66
N THR A 49 -13.09 0.36 -1.43
CA THR A 49 -14.01 1.43 -1.02
C THR A 49 -13.39 2.80 -1.27
N ILE A 50 -12.15 2.99 -0.84
CA ILE A 50 -11.44 4.28 -0.96
C ILE A 50 -11.29 4.67 -2.43
N TYR A 51 -10.91 3.73 -3.30
CA TYR A 51 -10.79 3.97 -4.73
C TYR A 51 -12.13 4.30 -5.39
N PHE A 52 -13.18 3.54 -5.10
CA PHE A 52 -14.51 3.82 -5.65
C PHE A 52 -15.09 5.13 -5.15
N PHE A 53 -14.80 5.50 -3.90
CA PHE A 53 -15.18 6.78 -3.33
C PHE A 53 -14.46 7.94 -4.01
N ASP A 54 -13.12 7.91 -4.11
CA ASP A 54 -12.34 8.98 -4.77
C ASP A 54 -12.79 9.20 -6.22
N PHE A 55 -13.13 8.12 -6.92
CA PHE A 55 -13.68 8.20 -8.28
C PHE A 55 -15.04 8.86 -8.33
N SER A 56 -15.98 8.39 -7.51
CA SER A 56 -17.34 8.92 -7.43
C SER A 56 -17.33 10.40 -7.06
N TYR A 57 -16.43 10.77 -6.13
CA TYR A 57 -16.21 12.14 -5.72
C TYR A 57 -15.67 13.02 -6.86
N LYS A 58 -14.66 12.55 -7.60
CA LYS A 58 -14.11 13.26 -8.77
C LYS A 58 -15.12 13.48 -9.90
N GLN A 59 -16.10 12.59 -10.05
CA GLN A 59 -17.16 12.74 -11.05
C GLN A 59 -18.37 13.56 -10.56
N TYR A 60 -18.31 14.12 -9.35
CA TYR A 60 -19.45 14.80 -8.70
C TYR A 60 -20.72 13.93 -8.65
N ARG A 61 -20.55 12.61 -8.63
CA ARG A 61 -21.61 11.61 -8.56
C ARG A 61 -21.29 10.67 -7.43
N LEU A 62 -21.61 11.10 -6.20
CA LEU A 62 -21.50 10.23 -5.04
C LEU A 62 -22.46 9.06 -5.25
N SER A 63 -21.90 7.90 -5.62
CA SER A 63 -22.70 6.71 -5.89
C SER A 63 -22.77 5.87 -4.63
N PHE A 64 -23.96 5.41 -4.27
CA PHE A 64 -24.15 4.41 -3.21
C PHE A 64 -23.26 3.17 -3.44
N LEU A 65 -23.00 2.84 -4.71
CA LEU A 65 -22.11 1.76 -5.14
C LEU A 65 -20.68 1.88 -4.59
N ALA A 66 -20.19 3.09 -4.33
CA ALA A 66 -18.86 3.29 -3.77
C ALA A 66 -18.71 2.76 -2.34
N PHE A 67 -19.81 2.64 -1.60
CA PHE A 67 -19.83 2.18 -0.20
C PHE A 67 -20.20 0.70 -0.05
N LEU A 68 -20.63 0.02 -1.13
CA LEU A 68 -20.96 -1.41 -1.07
C LEU A 68 -19.82 -2.26 -0.48
N PRO A 69 -18.54 -2.11 -0.89
CA PRO A 69 -17.47 -2.91 -0.31
C PRO A 69 -17.30 -2.66 1.20
N ALA A 70 -17.51 -1.43 1.67
CA ALA A 70 -17.48 -1.09 3.10
C ALA A 70 -18.62 -1.73 3.88
N PHE A 71 -19.83 -1.79 3.32
CA PHE A 71 -20.94 -2.50 3.98
C PHE A 71 -20.66 -4.00 4.07
N PHE A 72 -20.10 -4.59 3.00
CA PHE A 72 -19.70 -5.99 3.01
C PHE A 72 -18.60 -6.27 4.04
N SER A 73 -17.56 -5.44 4.11
CA SER A 73 -16.48 -5.62 5.10
C SER A 73 -17.00 -5.46 6.53
N VAL A 74 -17.84 -4.46 6.83
CA VAL A 74 -18.44 -4.29 8.15
C VAL A 74 -19.31 -5.49 8.53
N GLY A 75 -20.11 -6.03 7.59
CA GLY A 75 -20.89 -7.25 7.82
C GLY A 75 -20.02 -8.47 8.13
N LEU A 76 -18.89 -8.63 7.44
CA LEU A 76 -17.92 -9.69 7.75
C LEU A 76 -17.27 -9.49 9.12
N ILE A 77 -16.92 -8.25 9.47
CA ILE A 77 -16.31 -7.92 10.77
C ILE A 77 -17.26 -8.27 11.91
N LEU A 78 -18.51 -7.82 11.83
CA LEU A 78 -19.52 -8.08 12.86
C LEU A 78 -19.79 -9.58 13.05
N LYS A 79 -19.54 -10.40 12.02
CA LYS A 79 -19.73 -11.86 12.08
C LYS A 79 -18.50 -12.63 12.55
N TYR A 80 -17.29 -12.17 12.22
CA TYR A 80 -16.07 -12.97 12.32
C TYR A 80 -14.96 -12.35 13.20
N SER A 81 -15.16 -11.17 13.78
CA SER A 81 -14.11 -10.45 14.51
C SER A 81 -14.63 -9.72 15.74
N GLU A 82 -13.70 -9.27 16.57
CA GLU A 82 -13.98 -8.55 17.82
C GLU A 82 -14.33 -7.07 17.60
N ASN A 83 -15.03 -6.49 18.58
CA ASN A 83 -15.44 -5.08 18.55
C ASN A 83 -14.24 -4.11 18.43
N LYS A 84 -13.09 -4.48 19.01
CA LYS A 84 -11.85 -3.68 18.92
C LYS A 84 -11.36 -3.58 17.47
N PHE A 85 -11.46 -4.66 16.71
CA PHE A 85 -11.08 -4.67 15.29
C PHE A 85 -11.99 -3.75 14.47
N LEU A 86 -13.30 -3.80 14.72
CA LEU A 86 -14.27 -2.91 14.07
C LEU A 86 -13.91 -1.44 14.29
N LEU A 87 -13.57 -1.04 15.52
CA LEU A 87 -13.19 0.33 15.82
C LEU A 87 -11.95 0.77 15.02
N ILE A 88 -10.90 -0.04 15.00
CA ILE A 88 -9.66 0.28 14.27
C ILE A 88 -9.93 0.32 12.76
N TYR A 89 -10.73 -0.60 12.24
CA TYR A 89 -11.16 -0.62 10.84
C TYR A 89 -11.91 0.66 10.46
N LEU A 90 -12.88 1.09 11.28
CA LEU A 90 -13.65 2.30 11.03
C LEU A 90 -12.78 3.56 11.10
N ILE A 91 -11.84 3.64 12.04
CA ILE A 91 -10.88 4.75 12.11
C ILE A 91 -10.04 4.80 10.82
N ALA A 92 -9.51 3.65 10.38
CA ALA A 92 -8.75 3.58 9.14
C ALA A 92 -9.59 4.02 7.93
N LEU A 93 -10.81 3.46 7.78
CA LEU A 93 -11.71 3.80 6.69
C LEU A 93 -12.06 5.30 6.67
N VAL A 94 -12.52 5.85 7.80
CA VAL A 94 -12.89 7.27 7.90
C VAL A 94 -11.70 8.16 7.61
N SER A 95 -10.53 7.87 8.20
CA SER A 95 -9.31 8.66 7.95
C SER A 95 -8.91 8.67 6.47
N SER A 96 -9.06 7.54 5.78
CA SER A 96 -8.81 7.42 4.35
C SER A 96 -9.83 8.15 3.48
N LEU A 97 -11.10 8.11 3.84
CA LEU A 97 -12.16 8.86 3.14
C LEU A 97 -12.05 10.37 3.38
N CYS A 98 -11.52 10.80 4.52
CA CYS A 98 -11.26 12.21 4.81
C CYS A 98 -10.19 12.82 3.88
N TYR A 99 -9.28 12.01 3.32
CA TYR A 99 -8.23 12.53 2.44
C TYR A 99 -8.75 13.26 1.19
N PRO A 100 -9.55 12.63 0.30
CA PRO A 100 -10.05 13.29 -0.90
C PRO A 100 -10.98 14.49 -0.60
N ILE A 101 -11.62 14.50 0.58
CA ILE A 101 -12.59 15.54 0.98
C ILE A 101 -11.89 16.76 1.59
N PHE A 102 -11.06 16.56 2.62
CA PHE A 102 -10.55 17.65 3.47
C PHE A 102 -9.06 17.91 3.32
N LEU A 103 -8.27 16.86 3.09
CA LEU A 103 -6.80 16.96 3.16
C LEU A 103 -6.15 17.25 1.79
N LYS A 104 -6.92 17.13 0.71
CA LYS A 104 -6.41 17.25 -0.66
C LYS A 104 -5.79 18.62 -0.94
N ASP A 105 -6.35 19.72 -0.43
CA ASP A 105 -5.78 21.05 -0.65
C ASP A 105 -4.50 21.32 0.15
N ILE A 106 -4.26 20.57 1.22
CA ILE A 106 -3.01 20.64 1.99
C ILE A 106 -1.82 20.19 1.14
N THR A 107 -2.04 19.29 0.16
CA THR A 107 -1.02 18.83 -0.78
C THR A 107 -0.39 19.94 -1.63
N LYS A 108 -1.08 21.09 -1.74
CA LYS A 108 -0.56 22.29 -2.43
C LYS A 108 0.34 23.12 -1.53
N LYS A 109 0.19 23.00 -0.21
CA LYS A 109 0.90 23.80 0.80
C LYS A 109 2.17 23.10 1.26
N ILE A 110 2.03 21.84 1.68
CA ILE A 110 3.08 21.04 2.32
C ILE A 110 3.69 20.06 1.30
N PRO A 111 5.00 20.13 1.02
CA PRO A 111 5.71 19.14 0.21
C PRO A 111 5.50 17.71 0.72
N LEU A 112 5.36 16.76 -0.20
CA LEU A 112 5.26 15.31 0.09
C LEU A 112 4.04 14.88 0.90
N PHE A 113 3.15 15.81 1.24
CA PHE A 113 2.02 15.51 2.13
C PHE A 113 1.12 14.40 1.57
N LYS A 114 0.84 14.42 0.26
CA LYS A 114 0.12 13.34 -0.43
C LYS A 114 0.80 11.98 -0.20
N ASN A 115 2.09 11.89 -0.52
CA ASN A 115 2.88 10.66 -0.44
C ASN A 115 2.92 10.12 0.99
N PHE A 116 3.14 10.99 1.97
CA PHE A 116 3.19 10.63 3.38
C PHE A 116 1.85 10.11 3.91
N VAL A 117 0.76 10.83 3.62
CA VAL A 117 -0.59 10.45 4.08
C VAL A 117 -0.99 9.10 3.47
N VAL A 118 -0.82 8.93 2.16
CA VAL A 118 -1.21 7.68 1.50
C VAL A 118 -0.30 6.52 1.93
N ALA A 119 1.02 6.72 2.07
CA ALA A 119 1.92 5.69 2.60
C ALA A 119 1.55 5.27 4.04
N THR A 120 1.15 6.23 4.88
CA THR A 120 0.67 5.94 6.24
C THR A 120 -0.60 5.10 6.22
N MET A 121 -1.54 5.39 5.33
CA MET A 121 -2.79 4.61 5.19
C MET A 121 -2.54 3.16 4.82
N TRP A 122 -1.55 2.89 3.97
CA TRP A 122 -1.13 1.53 3.65
C TRP A 122 -0.38 0.86 4.82
N ALA A 123 0.48 1.59 5.52
CA ALA A 123 1.19 1.07 6.69
C ALA A 123 0.26 0.69 7.86
N ILE A 124 -0.90 1.37 8.00
CA ILE A 124 -1.94 1.01 8.97
C ILE A 124 -2.45 -0.42 8.77
N LEU A 125 -2.30 -1.03 7.59
CA LEU A 125 -2.63 -2.45 7.38
C LEU A 125 -1.88 -3.38 8.34
N VAL A 126 -0.67 -3.02 8.79
CA VAL A 126 0.08 -3.80 9.78
C VAL A 126 -0.63 -3.78 11.14
N ILE A 127 -1.22 -2.64 11.52
CA ILE A 127 -1.98 -2.48 12.77
C ILE A 127 -3.33 -3.22 12.66
N ILE A 128 -4.00 -3.11 11.51
CA ILE A 128 -5.23 -3.87 11.22
C ILE A 128 -4.95 -5.37 11.32
N PHE A 129 -3.87 -5.85 10.69
CA PHE A 129 -3.44 -7.24 10.74
C PHE A 129 -3.20 -7.72 12.17
N SER A 130 -2.37 -7.02 12.95
CA SER A 130 -2.05 -7.43 14.32
C SER A 130 -3.27 -7.41 15.23
N THR A 131 -4.18 -6.45 15.04
CA THR A 131 -5.43 -6.36 15.81
C THR A 131 -6.37 -7.51 15.49
N TYR A 132 -6.55 -7.86 14.21
CA TYR A 132 -7.48 -8.92 13.81
C TYR A 132 -7.09 -10.29 14.39
N PHE A 133 -5.78 -10.58 14.39
CA PHE A 133 -5.24 -11.84 14.89
C PHE A 133 -4.82 -11.78 16.37
N GLU A 134 -5.22 -10.74 17.09
CA GLU A 134 -4.97 -10.55 18.53
C GLU A 134 -3.50 -10.73 18.93
N LEU A 135 -2.58 -10.32 18.06
CA LEU A 135 -1.16 -10.54 18.31
C LEU A 135 -0.66 -9.60 19.42
N SER A 136 0.12 -10.14 20.35
CA SER A 136 0.67 -9.38 21.47
C SER A 136 1.57 -8.25 21.00
N PHE A 137 1.32 -7.01 21.44
CA PHE A 137 2.04 -5.83 20.98
C PHE A 137 3.57 -5.98 21.09
N SER A 138 4.24 -6.03 19.95
CA SER A 138 5.69 -6.24 19.83
C SER A 138 6.31 -5.12 18.99
N TYR A 139 7.58 -4.81 19.26
CA TYR A 139 8.35 -3.84 18.47
C TYR A 139 8.48 -4.27 16.99
N LEU A 140 8.27 -5.56 16.68
CA LEU A 140 8.21 -6.08 15.31
C LEU A 140 7.12 -5.41 14.47
N TYR A 141 5.98 -5.05 15.05
CA TYR A 141 4.91 -4.36 14.30
C TYR A 141 5.33 -2.98 13.84
N TRP A 142 6.10 -2.27 14.65
CA TRP A 142 6.61 -0.95 14.27
C TRP A 142 7.68 -1.04 13.18
N ILE A 143 8.49 -2.09 13.21
CA ILE A 143 9.45 -2.39 12.14
C ILE A 143 8.70 -2.66 10.84
N PHE A 144 7.68 -3.53 10.84
CA PHE A 144 6.89 -3.80 9.63
C PHE A 144 6.04 -2.62 9.19
N PHE A 145 5.49 -1.84 10.12
CA PHE A 145 4.81 -0.59 9.81
C PHE A 145 5.75 0.35 9.06
N LEU A 146 6.98 0.54 9.57
CA LEU A 146 7.98 1.38 8.92
C LEU A 146 8.41 0.83 7.57
N LEU A 147 8.61 -0.49 7.44
CA LEU A 147 8.94 -1.12 6.16
C LEU A 147 7.83 -0.92 5.13
N VAL A 148 6.58 -1.26 5.45
CA VAL A 148 5.44 -1.04 4.55
C VAL A 148 5.29 0.45 4.22
N PHE A 149 5.45 1.34 5.20
CA PHE A 149 5.44 2.79 4.97
C PHE A 149 6.49 3.22 3.94
N ILE A 150 7.75 2.82 4.10
CA ILE A 150 8.83 3.21 3.18
C ILE A 150 8.56 2.65 1.78
N ARG A 151 8.11 1.39 1.67
CA ARG A 151 7.79 0.77 0.39
C ARG A 151 6.67 1.50 -0.33
N THR A 152 5.55 1.69 0.34
CA THR A 152 4.42 2.40 -0.27
C THR A 152 4.78 3.85 -0.58
N PHE A 153 5.59 4.51 0.24
CA PHE A 153 6.12 5.85 -0.07
C PHE A 153 6.93 5.85 -1.36
N VAL A 154 7.80 4.85 -1.57
CA VAL A 154 8.56 4.69 -2.82
C VAL A 154 7.61 4.50 -4.00
N ASP A 155 6.63 3.60 -3.88
CA ASP A 155 5.70 3.25 -4.95
C ASP A 155 4.83 4.43 -5.40
N ILE A 156 4.27 5.16 -4.44
CA ILE A 156 3.43 6.32 -4.73
C ILE A 156 4.28 7.41 -5.36
N SER A 157 5.48 7.65 -4.83
CA SER A 157 6.39 8.68 -5.37
C SER A 157 6.90 8.32 -6.78
N TYR A 158 7.10 7.03 -7.05
CA TYR A 158 7.44 6.54 -8.39
C TYR A 158 6.26 6.69 -9.36
N SER A 159 5.05 6.36 -8.90
CA SER A 159 3.81 6.56 -9.68
C SER A 159 3.58 8.04 -10.03
N ASP A 160 3.90 8.96 -9.13
CA ASP A 160 3.78 10.40 -9.35
C ASP A 160 4.73 10.93 -10.45
N LEU A 161 5.78 10.19 -10.84
CA LEU A 161 6.67 10.60 -11.93
C LEU A 161 5.92 10.75 -13.27
N LYS A 162 4.89 9.93 -13.51
CA LYS A 162 4.09 9.99 -14.75
C LYS A 162 3.17 11.21 -14.76
N ASP A 163 2.74 11.63 -13.57
CA ASP A 163 1.75 12.69 -13.37
C ASP A 163 2.43 14.04 -13.08
N ILE A 164 3.76 14.15 -13.20
CA ILE A 164 4.52 15.34 -12.82
C ILE A 164 4.02 16.64 -13.46
N ASN A 165 3.64 16.60 -14.74
CA ASN A 165 3.15 17.78 -15.46
C ASN A 165 1.76 18.19 -14.96
N GLU A 166 0.88 17.21 -14.73
CA GLU A 166 -0.47 17.42 -14.18
C GLU A 166 -0.39 17.95 -12.75
N ASP A 167 0.42 17.33 -11.90
CA ASP A 167 0.64 17.75 -10.51
C ASP A 167 1.24 19.16 -10.44
N LYS A 168 2.22 19.47 -11.30
CA LYS A 168 2.79 20.82 -11.40
C LYS A 168 1.73 21.85 -11.81
N SER A 169 0.89 21.53 -12.81
CA SER A 169 -0.18 22.43 -13.25
C SER A 169 -1.24 22.70 -12.17
N ARG A 170 -1.44 21.72 -11.27
CA ARG A 170 -2.38 21.81 -10.14
C ARG A 170 -1.77 22.35 -8.86
N GLY A 171 -0.47 22.66 -8.87
CA GLY A 171 0.29 23.14 -7.71
C GLY A 171 0.49 22.07 -6.62
N VAL A 172 0.31 20.78 -6.94
CA VAL A 172 0.53 19.68 -6.00
C VAL A 172 2.03 19.49 -5.80
N LYS A 173 2.50 19.53 -4.55
CA LYS A 173 3.93 19.48 -4.22
C LYS A 173 4.42 18.04 -3.96
N THR A 174 4.39 17.19 -4.98
CA THR A 174 4.98 15.83 -4.90
C THR A 174 6.51 15.87 -4.91
N LEU A 175 7.15 14.73 -4.61
CA LEU A 175 8.62 14.64 -4.59
C LEU A 175 9.21 15.08 -5.94
N ALA A 176 8.68 14.53 -7.02
CA ALA A 176 9.09 14.87 -8.39
C ALA A 176 8.94 16.36 -8.73
N VAL A 177 7.84 16.99 -8.31
CA VAL A 177 7.60 18.43 -8.55
C VAL A 177 8.55 19.30 -7.74
N THR A 178 8.87 18.89 -6.50
CA THR A 178 9.66 19.68 -5.56
C THR A 178 11.16 19.63 -5.83
N VAL A 179 11.72 18.45 -6.14
CA VAL A 179 13.17 18.25 -6.32
C VAL A 179 13.58 17.87 -7.74
N GLY A 180 12.63 17.61 -8.63
CA GLY A 180 12.88 17.13 -10.00
C GLY A 180 12.97 15.61 -10.10
N ILE A 181 12.90 15.11 -11.34
CA ILE A 181 12.85 13.67 -11.64
C ILE A 181 14.15 12.96 -11.21
N ASP A 182 15.32 13.49 -11.59
CA ASP A 182 16.59 12.83 -11.32
C ASP A 182 16.88 12.68 -9.82
N LYS A 183 16.66 13.75 -9.04
CA LYS A 183 16.81 13.69 -7.57
C LYS A 183 15.78 12.77 -6.94
N THR A 184 14.55 12.74 -7.47
CA THR A 184 13.53 11.80 -7.01
C THR A 184 14.02 10.37 -7.19
N ILE A 185 14.49 9.98 -8.37
CA ILE A 185 15.01 8.64 -8.63
C ILE A 185 16.11 8.26 -7.64
N ILE A 186 17.07 9.17 -7.38
CA ILE A 186 18.16 8.93 -6.41
C ILE A 186 17.59 8.68 -5.01
N ILE A 187 16.66 9.53 -4.54
CA ILE A 187 16.02 9.38 -3.23
C ILE A 187 15.29 8.04 -3.13
N LEU A 188 14.54 7.63 -4.16
CA LEU A 188 13.83 6.35 -4.17
C LEU A 188 14.79 5.16 -4.11
N GLN A 189 15.91 5.21 -4.82
CA GLN A 189 16.93 4.16 -4.76
C GLN A 189 17.60 4.08 -3.39
N LEU A 190 17.85 5.22 -2.74
CA LEU A 190 18.38 5.25 -1.37
C LEU A 190 17.39 4.65 -0.36
N LEU A 191 16.10 4.94 -0.50
CA LEU A 191 15.05 4.35 0.34
C LEU A 191 14.91 2.83 0.11
N ASN A 192 15.05 2.36 -1.13
CA ASN A 192 15.10 0.92 -1.44
C ASN A 192 16.29 0.24 -0.77
N LEU A 193 17.48 0.83 -0.91
CA LEU A 193 18.70 0.32 -0.29
C LEU A 193 18.55 0.27 1.23
N LEU A 194 18.06 1.34 1.85
CA LEU A 194 17.80 1.40 3.28
C LEU A 194 16.82 0.30 3.73
N SER A 195 15.72 0.11 3.00
CA SER A 195 14.74 -0.96 3.30
C SER A 195 15.39 -2.34 3.25
N GLY A 196 16.21 -2.60 2.24
CA GLY A 196 16.94 -3.87 2.10
C GLY A 196 17.95 -4.09 3.23
N LEU A 197 18.72 -3.06 3.60
CA LEU A 197 19.67 -3.12 4.71
C LEU A 197 18.97 -3.39 6.04
N ILE A 198 17.81 -2.75 6.31
CA ILE A 198 17.01 -3.01 7.52
C ILE A 198 16.62 -4.48 7.58
N ILE A 199 16.09 -5.05 6.49
CA ILE A 199 15.68 -6.46 6.45
C ILE A 199 16.88 -7.39 6.69
N ILE A 200 18.01 -7.15 6.01
CA ILE A 200 19.21 -7.98 6.14
C ILE A 200 19.75 -7.94 7.56
N ILE A 201 20.00 -6.74 8.10
CA ILE A 201 20.62 -6.56 9.42
C ILE A 201 19.71 -7.15 10.52
N LEU A 202 18.40 -6.87 10.47
CA LEU A 202 17.49 -7.38 11.49
C LEU A 202 17.24 -8.89 11.38
N SER A 203 17.26 -9.46 10.16
CA SER A 203 17.14 -10.92 9.99
C SER A 203 18.39 -11.65 10.47
N LEU A 204 19.58 -11.13 10.13
CA LEU A 204 20.86 -11.73 10.55
C LEU A 204 21.14 -11.60 12.05
N SER A 205 20.58 -10.57 12.70
CA SER A 205 20.64 -10.42 14.16
C SER A 205 19.59 -11.25 14.91
N GLY A 206 18.75 -12.00 14.19
CA GLY A 206 17.68 -12.81 14.79
C GLY A 206 16.49 -12.00 15.31
N ILE A 207 16.45 -10.69 15.04
CA ILE A 207 15.33 -9.82 15.41
C ILE A 207 14.13 -10.10 14.49
N LEU A 208 14.36 -10.22 13.18
CA LEU A 208 13.37 -10.68 12.22
C LEU A 208 13.56 -12.17 11.94
N PRO A 209 12.47 -12.94 11.72
CA PRO A 209 12.56 -14.30 11.20
C PRO A 209 13.33 -14.32 9.87
N LEU A 210 14.19 -15.33 9.66
CA LEU A 210 15.05 -15.42 8.47
C LEU A 210 14.24 -15.41 7.15
N ILE A 211 13.00 -15.92 7.17
CA ILE A 211 12.08 -15.87 6.04
C ILE A 211 11.78 -14.44 5.56
N SER A 212 11.97 -13.42 6.40
CA SER A 212 11.81 -12.00 6.04
C SER A 212 12.78 -11.56 4.93
N ILE A 213 13.90 -12.27 4.73
CA ILE A 213 14.84 -12.04 3.62
C ILE A 213 14.14 -12.22 2.25
N SER A 214 13.07 -13.02 2.17
CA SER A 214 12.26 -13.13 0.95
C SER A 214 11.75 -11.78 0.44
N LEU A 215 11.50 -10.81 1.34
CA LEU A 215 11.06 -9.45 1.00
C LEU A 215 12.15 -8.60 0.31
N LEU A 216 13.37 -9.09 0.18
CA LEU A 216 14.36 -8.46 -0.71
C LEU A 216 13.96 -8.57 -2.19
N VAL A 217 13.19 -9.60 -2.58
CA VAL A 217 12.75 -9.78 -3.97
C VAL A 217 11.93 -8.60 -4.49
N PRO A 218 10.83 -8.17 -3.83
CA PRO A 218 10.10 -6.98 -4.26
C PRO A 218 10.97 -5.70 -4.25
N ILE A 219 11.89 -5.56 -3.29
CA ILE A 219 12.79 -4.39 -3.21
C ILE A 219 13.77 -4.34 -4.39
N ILE A 220 14.36 -5.49 -4.74
CA ILE A 220 15.26 -5.61 -5.90
C ILE A 220 14.48 -5.35 -7.18
N PHE A 221 13.29 -5.93 -7.32
CA PHE A 221 12.43 -5.70 -8.47
C PHE A 221 12.10 -4.20 -8.65
N SER A 222 11.70 -3.53 -7.57
CA SER A 222 11.43 -2.09 -7.54
C SER A 222 12.66 -1.26 -7.94
N THR A 223 13.81 -1.59 -7.36
CA THR A 223 15.11 -0.96 -7.63
C THR A 223 15.46 -1.02 -9.11
N LEU A 224 15.40 -2.22 -9.71
CA LEU A 224 15.66 -2.42 -11.12
C LEU A 224 14.63 -1.68 -11.98
N SER A 225 13.36 -1.75 -11.62
CA SER A 225 12.27 -1.14 -12.39
C SER A 225 12.36 0.38 -12.41
N ILE A 226 12.65 1.02 -11.27
CA ILE A 226 12.89 2.45 -11.19
C ILE A 226 14.10 2.84 -12.03
N TYR A 227 15.19 2.07 -11.98
CA TYR A 227 16.39 2.35 -12.76
C TYR A 227 16.11 2.30 -14.27
N TYR A 228 15.48 1.23 -14.76
CA TYR A 228 15.27 1.02 -16.20
C TYR A 228 14.07 1.79 -16.78
N PHE A 229 13.00 1.99 -16.00
CA PHE A 229 11.73 2.53 -16.50
C PHE A 229 11.39 3.93 -15.98
N SER A 230 12.21 4.55 -15.13
CA SER A 230 11.93 5.92 -14.64
C SER A 230 11.73 6.96 -15.75
N ARG A 231 12.42 6.81 -16.88
CA ARG A 231 12.24 7.67 -18.06
C ARG A 231 11.05 7.27 -18.95
N ARG A 232 10.40 6.14 -18.66
CA ARG A 232 9.19 5.61 -19.31
C ARG A 232 8.06 5.49 -18.29
N SER A 233 7.74 6.60 -17.63
CA SER A 233 6.85 6.68 -16.47
C SER A 233 5.42 6.17 -16.69
N ASN A 234 4.98 5.98 -17.94
CA ASN A 234 3.68 5.40 -18.28
C ASN A 234 3.45 3.99 -17.70
N PHE A 235 4.51 3.24 -17.38
CA PHE A 235 4.42 1.90 -16.79
C PHE A 235 4.48 1.88 -15.25
N SER A 236 4.65 3.04 -14.60
CA SER A 236 4.91 3.10 -13.16
C SER A 236 3.85 2.41 -12.30
N THR A 237 2.56 2.59 -12.60
CA THR A 237 1.48 1.91 -11.86
C THR A 237 1.52 0.39 -12.01
N LEU A 238 1.80 -0.11 -13.22
CA LEU A 238 1.92 -1.56 -13.43
C LEU A 238 3.12 -2.13 -12.67
N VAL A 239 4.25 -1.42 -12.66
CA VAL A 239 5.43 -1.80 -11.88
C VAL A 239 5.10 -1.88 -10.39
N VAL A 240 4.39 -0.88 -9.86
CA VAL A 240 3.96 -0.88 -8.46
C VAL A 240 3.05 -2.08 -8.16
N ASP A 241 2.02 -2.31 -8.99
CA ASP A 241 1.11 -3.45 -8.79
C ASP A 241 1.88 -4.80 -8.85
N LEU A 242 2.89 -4.92 -9.73
CA LEU A 242 3.74 -6.11 -9.84
C LEU A 242 4.68 -6.29 -8.65
N GLU A 243 5.14 -5.22 -8.01
CA GLU A 243 5.92 -5.33 -6.78
C GLU A 243 5.12 -6.07 -5.71
N TYR A 244 3.85 -5.73 -5.50
CA TYR A 244 3.01 -6.41 -4.52
C TYR A 244 2.68 -7.86 -4.90
N LEU A 245 2.74 -8.23 -6.18
CA LEU A 245 2.72 -9.64 -6.54
C LEU A 245 3.93 -10.39 -5.95
N PHE A 246 5.12 -9.76 -5.93
CA PHE A 246 6.30 -10.34 -5.28
C PHE A 246 6.22 -10.31 -3.75
N TRP A 247 5.49 -9.38 -3.14
CA TRP A 247 5.14 -9.45 -1.72
C TRP A 247 4.40 -10.74 -1.36
N PHE A 248 3.55 -11.24 -2.26
CA PHE A 248 2.88 -12.52 -2.08
C PHE A 248 3.75 -13.73 -2.45
N LEU A 249 4.34 -13.72 -3.64
CA LEU A 249 5.04 -14.89 -4.20
C LEU A 249 6.35 -15.21 -3.47
N SER A 250 7.13 -14.20 -3.08
CA SER A 250 8.45 -14.44 -2.51
C SER A 250 8.41 -15.16 -1.14
N PRO A 251 7.56 -14.78 -0.16
CA PRO A 251 7.47 -15.52 1.10
C PRO A 251 6.82 -16.89 0.90
N LEU A 252 5.88 -17.03 -0.05
CA LEU A 252 5.26 -18.32 -0.40
C LEU A 252 6.30 -19.33 -0.89
N ILE A 253 7.16 -18.93 -1.84
CA ILE A 253 8.19 -19.80 -2.40
C ILE A 253 9.17 -20.23 -1.30
N VAL A 254 9.66 -19.29 -0.49
CA VAL A 254 10.58 -19.63 0.61
C VAL A 254 9.93 -20.57 1.62
N ARG A 255 8.65 -20.36 1.97
CA ARG A 255 7.90 -21.24 2.88
C ARG A 255 7.77 -22.67 2.33
N ILE A 256 7.50 -22.82 1.03
CA ILE A 256 7.42 -24.14 0.38
C ILE A 256 8.79 -24.83 0.42
N LEU A 257 9.87 -24.11 0.13
CA LEU A 257 11.22 -24.68 0.11
C LEU A 257 11.74 -25.04 1.51
N TRP A 258 11.34 -24.31 2.54
CA TRP A 258 11.78 -24.56 3.92
C TRP A 258 11.05 -25.72 4.60
N ASN A 259 9.81 -26.00 4.18
CA ASN A 259 9.00 -27.09 4.74
C ASN A 259 9.23 -28.44 4.03
N GLN A 260 10.20 -28.53 3.13
CA GLN A 260 10.68 -29.77 2.49
C GLN A 260 11.98 -30.23 3.18
#